data_AF-A0A351RW82-F1
#
_entry.id   AF-A0A351RW82-F1
#
_cell.length_a   1.000
_cell.length_b   1.000
_cell.length_c   1.000
_cell.angle_alpha   90.00
_cell.angle_beta   90.00
_cell.angle_gamma   90.00
#
_symmetry.space_group_name_H-M   'P 1'
#
loop_
_entity.id
_entity.type
_entity.pdbx_description
1 polymer ?
#
loop_
_entity_poly.entity_id
_entity_poly.type
_entity_poly.pdbx_seq_one_letter_code
_entity_poly.pdbx_strand_id
1 'polypeptide(L)'
;MFELLRKAVVLGLGAIDLSEKKIKELVNDLVKRGEIKKSEGAKLIDEVLKKAEKSKTEIEKKIQEGIRTALQKVDIVQKKDLDAKIKNLEKKLEQLKKKVEKE
;
A
#
# COMPACT_ATOMS: atom_id res chain seq x y z
N MET A 1 -16.90 21.39 -15.90
CA MET A 1 -15.51 21.75 -16.24
C MET A 1 -14.56 21.58 -15.07
N PHE A 2 -14.85 22.14 -13.88
CA PHE A 2 -13.98 22.00 -12.70
C PHE A 2 -13.71 20.53 -12.28
N GLU A 3 -14.72 19.66 -12.34
CA GLU A 3 -14.61 18.21 -12.12
C GLU A 3 -13.64 17.50 -13.09
N LEU A 4 -13.58 17.94 -14.35
CA LEU A 4 -12.69 17.39 -15.37
C LEU A 4 -11.25 17.86 -15.16
N LEU A 5 -11.05 19.13 -14.79
CA LEU A 5 -9.75 19.65 -14.35
C LEU A 5 -9.26 18.94 -13.09
N ARG A 6 -10.14 18.71 -12.12
CA ARG A 6 -9.85 17.98 -10.88
C ARG A 6 -9.43 16.54 -11.16
N LYS A 7 -10.14 15.86 -12.07
CA LYS A 7 -9.76 14.51 -12.55
C LYS A 7 -8.49 14.53 -13.37
N ALA A 8 -8.28 15.51 -14.25
CA ALA A 8 -7.08 15.63 -15.08
C ALA A 8 -5.83 15.94 -14.26
N VAL A 9 -5.95 16.73 -13.20
CA VAL A 9 -4.90 16.95 -12.20
C VAL A 9 -4.62 15.62 -11.49
N VAL A 10 -5.64 14.95 -10.93
CA VAL A 10 -5.45 13.66 -10.23
C VAL A 10 -4.88 12.55 -11.13
N LEU A 11 -5.23 12.53 -12.42
CA LEU A 11 -4.76 11.54 -13.40
C LEU A 11 -3.37 11.91 -13.99
N GLY A 12 -3.10 13.18 -14.23
CA GLY A 12 -1.81 13.68 -14.73
C GLY A 12 -0.71 13.69 -13.66
N LEU A 13 -1.09 13.74 -12.39
CA LEU A 13 -0.19 13.65 -11.24
C LEU A 13 0.39 12.24 -11.03
N GLY A 14 -0.10 11.21 -11.74
CA GLY A 14 0.41 9.84 -11.61
C GLY A 14 1.82 9.61 -12.18
N ALA A 15 2.33 10.52 -13.02
CA ALA A 15 3.64 10.39 -13.69
C ALA A 15 4.66 11.49 -13.31
N ILE A 16 4.25 12.51 -12.55
CA ILE A 16 5.09 13.64 -12.16
C ILE A 16 5.17 13.65 -10.64
N ASP A 17 6.40 13.69 -10.12
CA ASP A 17 6.76 13.74 -8.70
C ASP A 17 5.75 14.55 -7.85
N LEU A 18 4.90 13.81 -7.11
CA LEU A 18 3.70 14.27 -6.42
C LEU A 18 4.08 14.85 -5.06
N SER A 19 4.84 15.94 -5.06
CA SER A 19 5.21 16.62 -3.81
C SER A 19 4.11 17.56 -3.32
N GLU A 20 3.94 17.63 -2.01
CA GLU A 20 3.03 18.58 -1.35
C GLU A 20 3.30 20.04 -1.81
N LYS A 21 4.58 20.37 -2.09
CA LYS A 21 4.98 21.67 -2.64
C LYS A 21 4.33 21.98 -4.00
N LYS A 22 4.40 21.04 -4.94
CA LYS A 22 3.80 21.23 -6.28
C LYS A 22 2.29 21.38 -6.24
N ILE A 23 1.62 20.62 -5.38
CA ILE A 23 0.16 20.73 -5.18
C ILE A 23 -0.18 22.12 -4.63
N LYS A 24 0.57 22.60 -3.64
CA LYS A 24 0.39 23.95 -3.08
C LYS A 24 0.61 25.06 -4.12
N GLU A 25 1.63 24.94 -4.97
CA GLU A 25 1.89 25.90 -6.05
C GLU A 25 0.75 25.96 -7.07
N LEU A 26 0.30 24.81 -7.57
CA LEU A 26 -0.83 24.70 -8.51
C LEU A 26 -2.09 25.35 -7.95
N VAL A 27 -2.42 25.03 -6.70
CA VAL A 27 -3.61 25.57 -6.04
C VAL A 27 -3.47 27.07 -5.81
N ASN A 28 -2.29 27.54 -5.40
CA ASN A 28 -2.05 28.98 -5.23
C ASN A 28 -2.16 29.76 -6.55
N ASP A 29 -1.73 29.18 -7.67
CA ASP A 29 -1.86 29.82 -8.98
C ASP A 29 -3.32 29.88 -9.44
N LEU A 30 -4.11 28.85 -9.16
CA LEU A 30 -5.57 28.87 -9.42
C LEU A 30 -6.29 29.91 -8.55
N VAL A 31 -5.85 30.11 -7.31
CA VAL A 31 -6.38 31.18 -6.44
C VAL A 31 -5.98 32.57 -6.96
N LYS A 32 -4.72 32.75 -7.40
CA LYS A 32 -4.24 34.03 -7.97
C LYS A 32 -4.99 34.40 -9.25
N ARG A 33 -5.33 33.41 -10.08
CA ARG A 33 -6.13 33.58 -11.31
C ARG A 33 -7.60 33.87 -11.02
N GLY A 34 -8.03 33.81 -9.75
CA GLY A 34 -9.43 34.00 -9.36
C GLY A 34 -10.34 32.82 -9.68
N GLU A 35 -9.78 31.70 -10.14
CA GLU A 35 -10.55 30.49 -10.50
C GLU A 35 -11.06 29.74 -9.26
N ILE A 36 -10.40 29.93 -8.12
CA ILE A 36 -10.74 29.26 -6.86
C ILE A 36 -10.65 30.27 -5.71
N LYS A 37 -11.60 30.21 -4.76
CA LYS A 37 -11.50 31.01 -3.53
C LYS A 37 -10.38 30.49 -2.64
N LYS A 38 -9.70 31.39 -1.92
CA LYS A 38 -8.60 31.03 -1.00
C LYS A 38 -9.00 29.96 0.03
N SER A 39 -10.25 29.99 0.50
CA SER A 39 -10.83 28.99 1.41
C SER A 39 -11.06 27.61 0.78
N GLU A 40 -11.33 27.57 -0.52
CA GLU A 40 -11.54 26.31 -1.27
C GLU A 40 -10.21 25.68 -1.68
N GLY A 41 -9.18 26.49 -1.95
CA GLY A 41 -7.84 25.99 -2.26
C GLY A 41 -7.24 25.16 -1.12
N ALA A 42 -7.33 25.63 0.12
CA ALA A 42 -6.83 24.89 1.29
C ALA A 42 -7.51 23.51 1.44
N LYS A 43 -8.82 23.44 1.24
CA LYS A 43 -9.58 22.17 1.26
C LYS A 43 -9.15 21.24 0.14
N LEU A 44 -8.87 21.79 -1.04
CA LEU A 44 -8.48 21.00 -2.22
C LEU A 44 -7.10 20.35 -2.03
N ILE A 45 -6.15 21.04 -1.39
CA ILE A 45 -4.84 20.48 -1.01
C ILE A 45 -5.06 19.29 -0.07
N ASP A 46 -5.85 19.48 0.98
CA ASP A 46 -6.11 18.47 2.00
C ASP A 46 -6.79 17.21 1.43
N GLU A 47 -7.77 17.40 0.53
CA GLU A 47 -8.46 16.30 -0.13
C GLU A 47 -7.56 15.51 -1.08
N VAL A 48 -6.69 16.19 -1.83
CA VAL A 48 -5.73 15.54 -2.73
C VAL A 48 -4.71 14.73 -1.93
N LEU A 49 -4.16 15.30 -0.85
CA LEU A 49 -3.22 14.59 0.03
C LEU A 49 -3.85 13.36 0.67
N LYS A 50 -5.05 13.49 1.26
CA LYS A 50 -5.78 12.34 1.84
C LYS A 50 -6.07 11.26 0.81
N LYS A 51 -6.42 11.65 -0.42
CA LYS A 51 -6.70 10.68 -1.50
C LYS A 51 -5.42 10.01 -2.00
N ALA A 52 -4.30 10.72 -2.02
CA ALA A 52 -2.99 10.18 -2.35
C ALA A 52 -2.54 9.15 -1.31
N GLU A 53 -2.65 9.45 -0.01
CA GLU A 53 -2.34 8.49 1.06
C GLU A 53 -3.18 7.22 0.97
N LYS A 54 -4.51 7.36 0.82
CA LYS A 54 -5.40 6.20 0.64
C LYS A 54 -5.03 5.37 -0.59
N SER A 55 -4.72 6.02 -1.71
CA SER A 55 -4.31 5.32 -2.93
C SER A 55 -2.99 4.59 -2.73
N LYS A 56 -2.03 5.20 -2.01
CA LYS A 56 -0.76 4.56 -1.66
C LYS A 56 -0.97 3.28 -0.85
N THR A 57 -1.79 3.33 0.20
CA THR A 57 -2.09 2.15 1.03
C THR A 57 -2.78 1.04 0.25
N GLU A 58 -3.75 1.37 -0.62
CA GLU A 58 -4.42 0.39 -1.47
C GLU A 58 -3.45 -0.25 -2.48
N ILE A 59 -2.54 0.53 -3.06
CA ILE A 59 -1.50 0.04 -3.96
C ILE A 59 -0.52 -0.87 -3.20
N GLU A 60 -0.04 -0.45 -2.03
CA GLU A 60 0.83 -1.26 -1.16
C GLU A 60 0.18 -2.60 -0.82
N LYS A 61 -1.10 -2.59 -0.47
CA LYS A 61 -1.86 -3.81 -0.18
C LYS A 61 -1.96 -4.72 -1.41
N LYS A 62 -2.29 -4.18 -2.58
CA LYS A 62 -2.33 -4.97 -3.83
C LYS A 62 -0.97 -5.54 -4.21
N ILE A 63 0.10 -4.77 -4.01
CA ILE A 63 1.46 -5.25 -4.23
C ILE A 63 1.79 -6.39 -3.25
N GLN A 64 1.49 -6.23 -1.96
CA GLN A 64 1.72 -7.29 -0.96
C GLN A 64 0.92 -8.55 -1.27
N GLU A 65 -0.35 -8.43 -1.67
CA GLU A 65 -1.19 -9.56 -2.08
C GLU A 65 -0.66 -10.22 -3.36
N GLY A 66 -0.21 -9.42 -4.34
CA GLY A 66 0.42 -9.90 -5.57
C GLY A 66 1.71 -10.67 -5.30
N ILE A 67 2.57 -10.14 -4.43
CA ILE A 67 3.80 -10.80 -3.98
C ILE A 67 3.46 -12.08 -3.24
N ARG A 68 2.49 -12.06 -2.31
CA ARG A 68 2.07 -13.25 -1.56
C ARG A 68 1.55 -14.34 -2.51
N THR A 69 0.76 -13.97 -3.51
CA THR A 69 0.25 -14.88 -4.53
C THR A 69 1.38 -15.43 -5.41
N ALA A 70 2.34 -14.59 -5.81
CA ALA A 70 3.50 -15.02 -6.56
C ALA A 70 4.37 -16.00 -5.76
N LEU A 71 4.62 -15.70 -4.48
CA LEU A 71 5.35 -16.57 -3.55
C LEU A 71 4.60 -17.87 -3.21
N GLN A 72 3.28 -17.95 -3.43
CA GLN A 72 2.53 -19.20 -3.34
C GLN A 72 2.58 -20.01 -4.64
N LYS A 73 2.75 -19.35 -5.79
CA LYS A 73 2.83 -19.99 -7.11
C LYS A 73 4.22 -20.54 -7.43
N VAL A 74 5.26 -19.86 -6.97
CA VAL A 74 6.59 -20.44 -6.84
C VAL A 74 6.56 -21.20 -5.51
N ASP A 75 7.08 -22.41 -5.43
CA ASP A 75 6.99 -23.31 -4.24
C ASP A 75 7.82 -22.80 -3.01
N ILE A 76 7.84 -21.49 -2.80
CA ILE A 76 8.59 -20.79 -1.76
C ILE A 76 7.71 -20.77 -0.51
N VAL A 77 7.90 -21.81 0.29
CA VAL A 77 7.26 -21.95 1.60
C VAL A 77 7.63 -20.76 2.50
N GLN A 78 6.64 -20.11 3.12
CA GLN A 78 6.92 -19.01 4.04
C GLN A 78 7.73 -19.52 5.23
N LYS A 79 8.66 -18.70 5.74
CA LYS A 79 9.50 -19.06 6.90
C LYS A 79 8.68 -19.55 8.10
N LYS A 80 7.52 -18.94 8.33
CA LYS A 80 6.59 -19.35 9.40
C LYS A 80 6.01 -20.75 9.22
N ASP A 81 5.70 -21.13 7.98
CA ASP A 81 5.18 -22.46 7.65
C ASP A 81 6.28 -23.53 7.79
N LEU A 82 7.53 -23.18 7.47
CA LEU A 82 8.70 -24.03 7.73
C LEU A 82 8.93 -24.22 9.24
N ASP A 83 8.92 -23.15 10.02
CA ASP A 83 9.08 -23.22 11.48
C ASP A 83 7.97 -24.08 12.13
N ALA A 84 6.73 -23.96 11.63
CA ALA A 84 5.61 -24.77 12.11
C ALA A 84 5.77 -26.26 11.78
N LYS A 85 6.25 -26.59 10.57
CA LYS A 85 6.56 -27.97 10.16
C LYS A 85 7.70 -28.55 10.99
N ILE A 86 8.78 -27.79 11.22
CA ILE A 86 9.92 -28.21 12.05
C ILE A 86 9.44 -28.54 13.46
N LYS A 87 8.69 -27.65 14.12
CA LYS A 87 8.15 -27.92 15.47
C LYS A 87 7.26 -29.16 15.53
N ASN A 88 6.48 -29.41 14.48
CA ASN A 88 5.63 -30.60 14.43
C ASN A 88 6.47 -31.88 14.25
N LEU A 89 7.53 -31.82 13.44
CA LEU A 89 8.49 -32.92 13.28
C LEU A 89 9.26 -33.19 14.59
N GLU A 90 9.69 -32.16 15.29
CA GLU A 90 10.35 -32.28 16.61
C GLU A 90 9.43 -32.97 17.63
N LYS A 91 8.16 -32.57 17.72
CA LYS A 91 7.18 -33.24 18.59
C LYS A 91 7.00 -34.71 18.23
N LYS A 92 6.90 -35.04 16.94
CA LYS A 92 6.78 -36.43 16.48
C LYS A 92 8.02 -37.25 16.80
N LEU A 93 9.21 -36.68 16.63
CA LEU A 93 10.48 -37.31 17.00
C LEU A 93 10.54 -37.57 18.50
N GLU A 94 10.11 -36.62 19.33
CA GLU A 94 10.07 -36.79 20.79
C GLU A 94 9.08 -37.88 21.22
N GLN A 95 7.91 -37.96 20.58
CA GLN A 95 6.93 -39.02 20.81
C GLN A 95 7.43 -40.40 20.39
N LEU A 96 8.14 -40.49 19.27
CA LEU A 96 8.75 -41.73 18.81
C LEU A 96 9.89 -42.17 19.75
N LYS A 97 10.77 -41.26 20.15
CA LYS A 97 11.82 -41.55 21.14
C LYS A 97 11.23 -42.11 22.44
N LYS A 98 10.18 -41.48 22.97
CA LYS A 98 9.49 -41.96 24.18
C LYS A 98 8.80 -43.32 24.03
N LYS A 99 8.45 -43.73 22.80
CA LYS A 99 7.91 -45.06 22.52
C LYS A 99 9.03 -46.10 22.43
N VAL A 100 10.13 -45.75 21.79
CA VAL A 100 11.31 -46.62 21.66
C VAL A 100 12.03 -46.84 23.00
N GLU A 101 12.04 -45.86 23.91
CA GLU A 101 12.59 -46.01 25.28
C GLU A 101 11.68 -46.80 26.24
N LYS A 102 10.45 -47.13 25.82
CA LYS A 102 9.47 -47.87 26.62
C LYS A 102 9.32 -49.34 26.22
N GLU A 103 9.99 -49.77 25.15
CA GLU A 103 10.21 -51.19 24.79
C GLU A 103 11.62 -51.61 25.21
#